data_AF-A0A671L751-F1
#
_entry.id   AF-A0A671L751-F1
#
_cell.length_a   1.000
_cell.length_b   1.000
_cell.length_c   1.000
_cell.angle_alpha   90.00
_cell.angle_beta   90.00
_cell.angle_gamma   90.00
#
_symmetry.space_group_name_H-M   'P 1'
#
loop_
_entity.id
_entity.type
_entity.pdbx_description
1 polymer ?
#
loop_
_entity_poly.entity_id
_entity_poly.type
_entity_poly.pdbx_seq_one_letter_code
_entity_poly.pdbx_strand_id
1 'polypeptide(L)'
;YVQGTLSVCFDFCPCALNLCDHNHVEFLWDQEPTQHNTEDVSLILRSNEIDITMGNICVIILLHKENGDVFLWPAVQQQPKDVKLTGILGKTDASYEEIQGSQTPTLKINDQEVSASWVDATDYRLSSKPVIKCWLVSFYAVMQRDISDFTVTEL
;
A
#
# COMPACT_ATOMS: atom_id res chain seq x y z
N TYR A 1 22.57 19.98 -1.68
CA TYR A 1 22.29 18.54 -1.80
C TYR A 1 20.82 18.42 -2.09
N VAL A 2 20.49 18.16 -3.35
CA VAL A 2 19.10 17.89 -3.76
C VAL A 2 18.85 16.44 -3.35
N GLN A 3 17.93 16.20 -2.42
CA GLN A 3 17.41 14.86 -2.18
C GLN A 3 16.64 14.50 -3.46
N GLY A 4 17.19 13.58 -4.26
CA GLY A 4 16.45 12.98 -5.36
C GLY A 4 15.32 12.15 -4.80
N THR A 5 14.13 12.28 -5.38
CA THR A 5 12.96 11.49 -5.00
C THR A 5 12.96 10.24 -5.87
N LEU A 6 13.52 9.15 -5.34
CA LEU A 6 13.48 7.87 -6.05
C LEU A 6 12.05 7.31 -6.05
N SER A 7 11.45 7.29 -7.24
CA SER A 7 10.08 6.81 -7.45
C SER A 7 10.07 5.36 -7.94
N VAL A 8 9.22 4.54 -7.34
CA VAL A 8 8.89 3.20 -7.84
C VAL A 8 7.59 3.31 -8.64
N CYS A 9 7.64 2.90 -9.90
CA CYS A 9 6.53 2.98 -10.82
C CYS A 9 6.00 1.58 -11.14
N PHE A 10 4.68 1.48 -11.22
CA PHE A 10 3.98 0.24 -11.55
C PHE A 10 3.39 0.37 -12.94
N ASP A 11 3.92 -0.41 -13.88
CA ASP A 11 3.25 -0.60 -15.16
C ASP A 11 2.29 -1.77 -15.02
N PHE A 12 1.00 -1.47 -15.18
CA PHE A 12 -0.06 -2.46 -15.08
C PHE A 12 -0.14 -3.38 -16.31
N CYS A 13 0.63 -3.09 -17.37
CA CYS A 13 0.68 -3.88 -18.58
C CYS A 13 1.98 -3.59 -19.36
N PRO A 14 2.95 -4.53 -19.46
CA PRO A 14 3.01 -5.82 -18.78
C PRO A 14 3.14 -5.61 -17.26
N CYS A 15 2.72 -6.56 -16.43
CA CYS A 15 2.88 -6.46 -14.97
C CYS A 15 4.38 -6.32 -14.66
N ALA A 16 4.85 -5.09 -14.57
CA ALA A 16 6.27 -4.77 -14.49
C ALA A 16 6.44 -3.69 -13.44
N LEU A 17 7.50 -3.84 -12.66
CA LEU A 17 7.92 -2.85 -11.69
C LEU A 17 9.16 -2.14 -12.23
N ASN A 18 9.07 -0.81 -12.32
CA ASN A 18 10.12 0.04 -12.85
C ASN A 18 10.66 0.97 -11.77
N LEU A 19 11.99 1.08 -11.69
CA LEU A 19 12.63 2.18 -10.97
C LEU A 19 12.68 3.41 -11.89
N CYS A 20 11.94 4.45 -11.52
CA CYS A 20 11.73 5.60 -12.40
C CYS A 20 12.90 6.60 -12.43
N ASP A 21 13.81 6.56 -11.46
CA ASP A 21 14.82 7.62 -11.29
C ASP A 21 16.27 7.20 -11.60
N HIS A 22 16.54 5.93 -11.89
CA HIS A 22 17.89 5.45 -12.25
C HIS A 22 17.83 4.33 -13.30
N ASN A 23 18.47 4.53 -14.45
CA ASN A 23 18.71 3.54 -15.51
C ASN A 23 17.60 2.49 -15.68
N HIS A 24 16.39 2.86 -16.16
CA HIS A 24 15.29 1.94 -16.56
C HIS A 24 15.49 0.47 -16.15
N VAL A 25 15.42 0.19 -14.84
CA VAL A 25 15.55 -1.18 -14.34
C VAL A 25 14.13 -1.73 -14.28
N GLU A 26 13.82 -2.64 -15.20
CA GLU A 26 12.53 -3.30 -15.32
C GLU A 26 12.58 -4.66 -14.63
N PHE A 27 11.62 -4.91 -13.75
CA PHE A 27 11.38 -6.21 -13.15
C PHE A 27 10.10 -6.82 -13.70
N LEU A 28 10.24 -7.95 -14.40
CA LEU A 28 9.13 -8.78 -14.82
C LEU A 28 8.84 -9.82 -13.75
N TRP A 29 7.58 -10.01 -13.38
CA TRP A 29 7.21 -11.00 -12.35
C TRP A 29 7.54 -12.45 -12.73
N ASP A 30 7.55 -12.77 -14.02
CA ASP A 30 7.78 -14.14 -14.50
C ASP A 30 9.28 -14.45 -14.77
N GLN A 31 10.20 -13.60 -14.32
CA GLN A 31 11.64 -13.86 -14.44
C GLN A 31 12.21 -14.64 -13.24
N GLU A 32 13.41 -15.17 -13.38
CA GLU A 32 14.12 -15.84 -12.28
C GLU A 32 14.35 -14.88 -11.10
N PRO A 33 14.31 -15.36 -9.84
CA PRO A 33 14.57 -14.53 -8.67
C PRO A 33 15.85 -13.73 -8.82
N THR A 34 15.75 -12.42 -8.63
CA THR A 34 16.85 -11.50 -8.90
C THR A 34 16.91 -10.40 -7.84
N GLN A 35 18.09 -9.83 -7.68
CA GLN A 35 18.35 -8.77 -6.73
C GLN A 35 19.02 -7.61 -7.44
N HIS A 36 18.59 -6.40 -7.11
CA HIS A 36 19.21 -5.16 -7.55
C HIS A 36 19.44 -4.26 -6.34
N ASN A 37 20.66 -3.81 -6.18
CA ASN A 37 21.04 -2.90 -5.10
C ASN A 37 21.71 -1.67 -5.69
N THR A 38 21.22 -0.51 -5.32
CA THR A 38 21.87 0.80 -5.48
C THR A 38 22.29 1.32 -4.11
N GLU A 39 22.86 2.52 -4.04
CA GLU A 39 23.22 3.15 -2.76
C GLU A 39 21.99 3.42 -1.87
N ASP A 40 20.85 3.73 -2.48
CA ASP A 40 19.64 4.17 -1.77
C ASP A 40 18.51 3.12 -1.75
N VAL A 41 18.53 2.14 -2.66
CA VAL A 41 17.47 1.13 -2.80
C VAL A 41 17.99 -0.28 -2.96
N SER A 42 17.32 -1.22 -2.29
CA SER A 42 17.45 -2.65 -2.52
C SER A 42 16.12 -3.23 -2.98
N LEU A 43 16.13 -3.92 -4.11
CA LEU A 43 15.02 -4.67 -4.65
C LEU A 43 15.36 -6.16 -4.68
N ILE A 44 14.48 -6.99 -4.14
CA ILE A 44 14.60 -8.44 -4.21
C ILE A 44 13.31 -8.98 -4.80
N LEU A 45 13.36 -9.42 -6.05
CA LEU A 45 12.27 -10.14 -6.69
C LEU A 45 12.36 -11.62 -6.35
N ARG A 46 11.25 -12.15 -5.85
CA ARG A 46 10.99 -13.58 -5.71
C ARG A 46 9.75 -13.94 -6.53
N SER A 47 9.36 -15.22 -6.55
CA SER A 47 8.35 -15.72 -7.48
C SER A 47 7.01 -14.97 -7.48
N ASN A 48 6.51 -14.55 -6.31
CA ASN A 48 5.23 -13.82 -6.20
C ASN A 48 5.35 -12.61 -5.26
N GLU A 49 6.56 -12.13 -5.01
CA GLU A 49 6.78 -10.98 -4.13
C GLU A 49 8.00 -10.19 -4.56
N ILE A 50 7.92 -8.88 -4.39
CA ILE A 50 9.06 -7.97 -4.52
C ILE A 50 9.23 -7.27 -3.19
N ASP A 51 10.40 -7.43 -2.58
CA ASP A 51 10.81 -6.64 -1.43
C ASP A 51 11.50 -5.38 -1.91
N ILE A 52 11.05 -4.23 -1.42
CA ILE A 52 11.58 -2.91 -1.71
C ILE A 52 12.05 -2.30 -0.41
N THR A 53 13.36 -2.17 -0.26
CA THR A 53 13.97 -1.46 0.86
C THR A 53 14.51 -0.12 0.37
N MET A 54 14.05 0.97 0.96
CA MET A 54 14.55 2.33 0.71
C MET A 54 14.83 2.99 2.06
N GLY A 55 16.11 3.26 2.34
CA GLY A 55 16.56 3.72 3.65
C GLY A 55 16.15 2.76 4.78
N ASN A 56 15.27 3.21 5.68
CA ASN A 56 14.76 2.43 6.82
C ASN A 56 13.33 1.87 6.61
N ILE A 57 12.83 1.92 5.38
CA ILE A 57 11.49 1.49 5.01
C ILE A 57 11.60 0.20 4.22
N CYS A 58 10.80 -0.81 4.58
CA CYS A 58 10.64 -2.01 3.78
C CYS A 58 9.17 -2.20 3.39
N VAL A 59 8.91 -2.15 2.10
CA VAL A 59 7.60 -2.39 1.47
C VAL A 59 7.71 -3.65 0.63
N ILE A 60 6.74 -4.53 0.77
CA ILE A 60 6.60 -5.72 -0.06
C ILE A 60 5.42 -5.53 -0.99
N ILE A 61 5.58 -5.85 -2.26
CA ILE A 61 4.46 -5.98 -3.18
C ILE A 61 4.27 -7.47 -3.45
N LEU A 62 3.08 -7.98 -3.14
CA LEU A 62 2.70 -9.36 -3.40
C LEU A 62 1.95 -9.43 -4.73
N LEU A 63 2.34 -10.38 -5.57
CA LEU A 63 1.63 -10.74 -6.79
C LEU A 63 0.57 -11.78 -6.46
N HIS A 64 -0.69 -11.40 -6.53
CA HIS A 64 -1.80 -12.32 -6.34
C HIS A 64 -2.42 -12.69 -7.67
N LYS A 65 -2.65 -14.00 -7.83
CA LYS A 65 -3.39 -14.58 -8.95
C LYS A 65 -4.62 -15.27 -8.38
N GLU A 66 -5.82 -14.78 -8.70
CA GLU A 66 -7.09 -15.32 -8.24
C GLU A 66 -8.08 -15.38 -9.40
N ASN A 67 -8.64 -16.55 -9.69
CA ASN A 67 -9.56 -16.77 -10.82
C ASN A 67 -9.06 -16.33 -12.21
N GLY A 68 -7.74 -16.24 -12.39
CA GLY A 68 -7.12 -15.75 -13.62
C GLY A 68 -6.85 -14.24 -13.61
N ASP A 69 -7.38 -13.51 -12.63
CA ASP A 69 -7.08 -12.10 -12.41
C ASP A 69 -5.77 -11.95 -11.63
N VAL A 70 -4.97 -10.98 -12.03
CA VAL A 70 -3.70 -10.64 -11.41
C VAL A 70 -3.82 -9.27 -10.77
N PHE A 71 -3.50 -9.16 -9.48
CA PHE A 71 -3.46 -7.88 -8.79
C PHE A 71 -2.24 -7.80 -7.86
N LEU A 72 -1.78 -6.57 -7.65
CA LEU A 72 -0.67 -6.25 -6.77
C LEU A 72 -1.21 -5.84 -5.41
N TRP A 73 -0.66 -6.43 -4.35
CA TRP A 73 -1.02 -6.11 -2.98
C TRP A 73 0.19 -5.54 -2.22
N PRO A 74 0.22 -4.22 -1.95
CA PRO A 74 1.30 -3.63 -1.17
C PRO A 74 1.12 -3.95 0.32
N ALA A 75 2.21 -4.31 0.98
CA ALA A 75 2.29 -4.62 2.40
C ALA A 75 3.52 -3.95 3.00
N VAL A 76 3.33 -3.09 4.01
CA VAL A 76 4.44 -2.50 4.76
C VAL A 76 4.90 -3.51 5.82
N GLN A 77 6.11 -4.05 5.68
CA GLN A 77 6.68 -4.99 6.66
C GLN A 77 7.39 -4.28 7.81
N GLN A 78 8.09 -3.19 7.51
CA GLN A 78 8.82 -2.41 8.51
C GLN A 78 8.47 -0.94 8.33
N GLN A 79 7.72 -0.41 9.29
CA GLN A 79 7.44 1.01 9.38
C GLN A 79 8.54 1.71 10.17
N PRO A 80 9.18 2.76 9.63
CA PRO A 80 10.14 3.53 10.39
C PRO A 80 9.46 4.22 11.58
N LYS A 81 10.01 4.01 12.78
CA LYS A 81 9.46 4.57 14.03
C LYS A 81 9.51 6.10 14.08
N ASP A 82 10.48 6.69 13.37
CA ASP A 82 10.82 8.12 13.49
C ASP A 82 10.48 8.93 12.23
N VAL A 83 9.84 8.33 11.22
CA VAL A 83 9.50 9.01 9.95
C VAL A 83 8.00 8.97 9.72
N LYS A 84 7.38 10.15 9.64
CA LYS A 84 6.02 10.30 9.11
C LYS A 84 6.07 10.13 7.59
N LEU A 85 5.90 8.89 7.14
CA LEU A 85 5.82 8.62 5.71
C LEU A 85 4.51 9.17 5.16
N THR A 86 4.61 10.13 4.26
CA THR A 86 3.48 10.60 3.46
C THR A 86 3.54 9.81 2.16
N GLY A 87 2.48 9.04 1.84
CA GLY A 87 2.37 8.33 0.55
C GLY A 87 2.22 6.81 0.60
N ILE A 88 2.55 6.13 1.70
CA ILE A 88 2.33 4.66 1.85
C ILE A 88 1.33 4.31 2.97
N LEU A 89 0.83 5.30 3.71
CA LEU A 89 0.15 5.03 4.98
C LEU A 89 -1.36 5.30 4.96
N GLY A 90 -2.12 4.24 5.25
CA GLY A 90 -3.36 4.35 6.00
C GLY A 90 -3.08 4.89 7.42
N LYS A 91 -4.04 5.62 7.97
CA LYS A 91 -3.96 6.22 9.32
C LYS A 91 -3.83 5.12 10.38
N THR A 92 -2.69 5.06 11.09
CA THR A 92 -2.41 4.04 12.13
C THR A 92 -3.36 4.11 13.33
N ASP A 93 -3.86 5.31 13.62
CA ASP A 93 -4.67 5.60 14.80
C ASP A 93 -6.05 6.15 14.39
N ALA A 94 -6.79 5.39 13.59
CA ALA A 94 -8.18 5.71 13.31
C ALA A 94 -9.06 5.31 14.51
N SER A 95 -9.25 6.23 15.46
CA SER A 95 -10.25 6.06 16.53
C SER A 95 -11.66 6.27 15.97
N TYR A 96 -12.56 5.34 16.27
CA TYR A 96 -13.97 5.45 15.91
C TYR A 96 -14.87 4.93 17.02
N GLU A 97 -16.10 5.44 17.06
CA GLU A 97 -17.17 4.94 17.92
C GLU A 97 -18.32 4.44 17.05
N GLU A 98 -18.90 3.29 17.37
CA GLU A 98 -20.11 2.81 16.69
C GLU A 98 -21.35 3.46 17.28
N ILE A 99 -22.15 4.12 16.44
CA ILE A 99 -23.39 4.77 16.88
C ILE A 99 -24.52 3.73 16.89
N GLN A 100 -24.92 3.34 18.09
CA GLN A 100 -26.00 2.39 18.30
C GLN A 100 -27.37 3.04 18.03
N GLY A 101 -28.30 2.27 17.44
CA GLY A 101 -29.68 2.70 17.22
C GLY A 101 -29.94 3.52 15.95
N SER A 102 -28.93 3.74 15.11
CA SER A 102 -29.12 4.28 13.75
C SER A 102 -29.80 3.26 12.84
N GLN A 103 -30.60 3.72 11.87
CA GLN A 103 -31.24 2.84 10.87
C GLN A 103 -30.20 2.18 9.94
N THR A 104 -29.03 2.80 9.77
CA THR A 104 -27.90 2.28 9.00
C THR A 104 -26.64 2.27 9.84
N PRO A 105 -25.69 1.34 9.64
CA PRO A 105 -24.44 1.35 10.39
C PRO A 105 -23.75 2.71 10.22
N THR A 106 -23.45 3.34 11.35
CA THR A 106 -22.90 4.71 11.39
C THR A 106 -21.78 4.73 12.40
N LEU A 107 -20.63 5.29 11.99
CA LEU A 107 -19.49 5.47 12.86
C LEU A 107 -19.30 6.94 13.16
N LYS A 108 -18.78 7.26 14.34
CA LYS A 108 -18.25 8.57 14.68
C LYS A 108 -16.74 8.54 14.51
N ILE A 109 -16.22 9.29 13.55
CA ILE A 109 -14.78 9.38 13.25
C ILE A 109 -14.37 10.85 13.33
N ASN A 110 -13.42 11.19 14.20
CA ASN A 110 -12.98 12.57 14.48
C ASN A 110 -14.17 13.54 14.70
N ASP A 111 -15.13 13.14 15.55
CA ASP A 111 -16.37 13.88 15.84
C ASP A 111 -17.37 14.06 14.68
N GLN A 112 -17.13 13.40 13.56
CA GLN A 112 -18.06 13.40 12.43
C GLN A 112 -18.79 12.05 12.32
N GLU A 113 -20.11 12.09 12.18
CA GLU A 113 -20.91 10.90 11.87
C GLU A 113 -20.77 10.53 10.39
N VAL A 114 -20.45 9.28 10.12
CA VAL A 114 -20.17 8.78 8.78
C VAL A 114 -20.91 7.47 8.54
N SER A 115 -21.55 7.37 7.38
CA SER A 115 -22.18 6.13 6.94
C SER A 115 -21.12 5.05 6.74
N ALA A 116 -21.39 3.87 7.26
CA ALA A 116 -20.51 2.72 7.17
C ALA A 116 -21.28 1.48 6.69
N SER A 117 -20.56 0.53 6.13
CA SER A 117 -21.08 -0.80 5.85
C SER A 117 -20.08 -1.86 6.29
N TRP A 118 -20.59 -3.04 6.60
CA TRP A 118 -19.73 -4.19 6.81
C TRP A 118 -19.31 -4.78 5.48
N VAL A 119 -18.01 -5.02 5.32
CA VAL A 119 -17.45 -5.75 4.20
C VAL A 119 -16.50 -6.82 4.69
N ASP A 120 -16.41 -7.90 3.93
CA ASP A 120 -15.40 -8.92 4.11
C ASP A 120 -14.16 -8.51 3.31
N ALA A 121 -13.01 -8.42 3.98
CA ALA A 121 -11.72 -8.10 3.39
C ALA A 121 -10.79 -9.31 3.55
N THR A 122 -10.11 -9.70 2.48
CA THR A 122 -9.14 -10.79 2.52
C THR A 122 -7.76 -10.23 2.83
N ASP A 123 -7.11 -10.71 3.91
CA ASP A 123 -5.73 -10.33 4.22
C ASP A 123 -4.75 -11.17 3.41
N TYR A 124 -4.36 -10.61 2.26
CA TYR A 124 -3.46 -11.27 1.32
C TYR A 124 -1.99 -11.34 1.78
N ARG A 125 -1.64 -10.69 2.90
CA ARG A 125 -0.28 -10.79 3.49
C ARG A 125 0.01 -12.16 4.06
N LEU A 126 -1.03 -12.92 4.41
CA LEU A 126 -0.91 -14.24 5.01
C LEU A 126 -1.24 -15.31 3.96
N SER A 127 -0.46 -16.38 3.92
CA SER A 127 -0.69 -17.50 2.99
C SER A 127 -2.06 -18.16 3.17
N SER A 128 -2.62 -18.11 4.39
CA SER A 128 -3.95 -18.60 4.71
C SER A 128 -5.09 -17.73 4.19
N LYS A 129 -4.79 -16.51 3.69
CA LYS A 129 -5.75 -15.53 3.15
C LYS A 129 -7.01 -15.40 4.04
N PRO A 130 -6.86 -15.09 5.34
CA PRO A 130 -8.01 -15.01 6.21
C PRO A 130 -8.94 -13.89 5.76
N VAL A 131 -10.24 -14.18 5.78
CA VAL A 131 -11.28 -13.19 5.55
C VAL A 131 -11.61 -12.54 6.89
N ILE A 132 -11.41 -11.23 6.96
CA ILE A 132 -11.69 -10.40 8.13
C ILE A 132 -12.86 -9.47 7.83
N LYS A 133 -13.73 -9.27 8.82
CA LYS A 133 -14.86 -8.36 8.69
C LYS A 133 -14.41 -6.95 9.05
N CYS A 134 -14.59 -6.00 8.14
CA CYS A 134 -14.13 -4.63 8.27
C CYS A 134 -15.27 -3.63 8.06
N TRP A 135 -15.12 -2.45 8.67
CA TRP A 135 -15.93 -1.29 8.34
C TRP A 135 -15.44 -0.66 7.04
N LEU A 136 -16.31 -0.56 6.05
CA LEU A 136 -16.11 0.25 4.86
C LEU A 136 -16.70 1.64 5.09
N VAL A 137 -15.84 2.65 4.94
CA VAL A 137 -16.19 4.07 5.05
C VAL A 137 -15.55 4.85 3.91
N SER A 138 -16.04 6.07 3.68
CA SER A 138 -15.43 6.98 2.70
C SER A 138 -13.99 7.32 3.09
N PHE A 139 -13.08 7.34 2.10
CA PHE A 139 -11.69 7.78 2.29
C PHE A 139 -11.61 9.16 2.95
N TYR A 140 -12.41 10.11 2.46
CA TYR A 140 -12.42 11.49 2.96
C TYR A 140 -12.87 11.60 4.42
N ALA A 141 -13.74 10.68 4.87
CA ALA A 141 -14.17 10.63 6.27
C ALA A 141 -13.02 10.27 7.22
N VAL A 142 -12.13 9.36 6.81
CA VAL A 142 -11.02 8.89 7.64
C VAL A 142 -9.83 9.83 7.55
N MET A 143 -9.48 10.23 6.33
CA MET A 143 -8.26 10.96 6.04
C MET A 143 -8.44 12.48 6.18
N GLN A 144 -9.65 13.01 5.99
CA GLN A 144 -9.96 14.45 6.00
C GLN A 144 -9.02 15.28 5.11
N ARG A 145 -8.51 14.65 4.06
CA ARG A 145 -7.54 15.16 3.09
C ARG A 145 -7.89 14.63 1.71
N ASP A 146 -7.40 15.29 0.68
CA ASP A 146 -7.60 14.82 -0.70
C ASP A 146 -6.66 13.64 -1.00
N ILE A 147 -7.03 12.76 -1.93
CA ILE A 147 -6.14 11.68 -2.39
C ILE A 147 -4.82 12.26 -2.95
N SER A 148 -4.88 13.40 -3.63
CA SER A 148 -3.72 14.09 -4.20
C SER A 148 -2.68 14.51 -3.15
N ASP A 149 -3.10 14.75 -1.90
CA ASP A 149 -2.18 15.03 -0.79
C ASP A 149 -1.26 13.84 -0.44
N PHE A 150 -1.62 12.64 -0.89
CA PHE A 150 -0.86 11.40 -0.68
C PHE A 150 -0.10 10.96 -1.93
N THR A 151 -0.31 11.64 -3.06
CA THR A 151 0.50 11.40 -4.26
C THR A 151 1.76 12.24 -4.20
N VAL A 152 2.92 11.60 -4.41
CA VAL A 152 4.18 12.31 -4.59
C VAL A 152 4.11 13.05 -5.92
N THR A 153 4.19 14.38 -5.87
CA THR A 153 4.02 15.27 -7.05
C THR A 153 5.33 15.73 -7.66
N GLU A 154 6.47 15.48 -7.01
CA GLU A 154 7.78 15.83 -7.55
C GLU A 154 8.45 14.59 -8.14
N LEU A 155 8.51 14.61 -9.48
CA LEU A 155 9.35 13.77 -10.34
C LEU A 155 10.74 14.40 -10.47
#